data_AF-A0A1B6I1P8-F1
#
_entry.id   AF-A0A1B6I1P8-F1
#
_cell.length_a   1.000
_cell.length_b   1.000
_cell.length_c   1.000
_cell.angle_alpha   90.00
_cell.angle_beta   90.00
_cell.angle_gamma   90.00
#
_symmetry.space_group_name_H-M   'P 1'
#
loop_
_entity.id
_entity.type
_entity.pdbx_description
1 polymer ?
#
loop_
_entity_poly.entity_id
_entity_poly.type
_entity_poly.pdbx_seq_one_letter_code
_entity_poly.pdbx_strand_id
1 'polypeptide(L)'
;MKGAGRRTVLALLGFQALLIVLSCVLVRYDRSAAADANPSNDDQAIENMKVYSMFQDVHVMIFIGFGFLMTFLRRYGFSSVGFNFLLSAVVIQWAIICNGVSELGNGQSTISVTLQSLMSADITAAACLISMGVVLGKTS
;
A
#
# COMPACT_ATOMS: atom_id res chain seq x y z
N MET A 1 1.62 -32.24 -11.26
CA MET A 1 1.80 -31.03 -10.41
C MET A 1 1.90 -29.70 -11.19
N LYS A 2 1.67 -29.63 -12.52
CA LYS A 2 1.74 -28.38 -13.32
C LYS A 2 0.49 -27.46 -13.28
N GLY A 3 -0.60 -27.89 -12.62
CA GLY A 3 -1.88 -27.18 -12.65
C GLY A 3 -2.16 -26.21 -11.49
N ALA A 4 -1.52 -26.40 -10.34
CA ALA A 4 -1.82 -25.63 -9.13
C ALA A 4 -1.29 -24.19 -9.21
N GLY A 5 -0.03 -24.00 -9.63
CA GLY A 5 0.57 -22.67 -9.74
C GLY A 5 -0.15 -21.75 -10.74
N ARG A 6 -0.66 -22.29 -11.85
CA ARG A 6 -1.36 -21.49 -12.86
C ARG A 6 -2.68 -20.93 -12.33
N ARG A 7 -3.38 -21.67 -11.48
CA ARG A 7 -4.63 -21.22 -10.84
C ARG A 7 -4.36 -20.13 -9.81
N THR A 8 -3.32 -20.27 -8.99
CA THR A 8 -2.94 -19.24 -8.01
C THR A 8 -2.50 -17.94 -8.69
N VAL A 9 -1.69 -18.03 -9.75
CA VAL A 9 -1.26 -16.86 -10.53
C VAL A 9 -2.45 -16.18 -11.22
N LEU A 10 -3.37 -16.96 -11.82
CA LEU A 10 -4.59 -16.40 -12.41
C LEU A 10 -5.50 -15.74 -11.36
N ALA A 11 -5.61 -16.32 -10.16
CA ALA A 11 -6.38 -15.75 -9.06
C ALA A 11 -5.74 -14.44 -8.55
N LEU A 12 -4.42 -14.39 -8.39
CA LEU A 12 -3.69 -13.17 -8.02
C LEU A 12 -3.85 -12.07 -9.07
N LEU A 13 -3.70 -12.40 -10.35
CA LEU A 13 -3.89 -11.44 -11.43
C LEU A 13 -5.34 -10.94 -11.50
N GLY A 14 -6.31 -11.83 -11.33
CA GLY A 14 -7.73 -11.47 -11.27
C GLY A 14 -8.04 -10.55 -10.08
N PHE A 15 -7.48 -10.85 -8.90
CA PHE A 15 -7.61 -10.00 -7.72
C PHE A 15 -6.95 -8.63 -7.93
N GLN A 16 -5.75 -8.59 -8.50
CA GLN A 16 -5.06 -7.34 -8.81
C GLN A 16 -5.84 -6.49 -9.82
N ALA A 17 -6.38 -7.11 -10.88
CA ALA A 17 -7.23 -6.42 -11.84
C ALA A 17 -8.50 -5.85 -11.17
N LEU A 18 -9.11 -6.61 -10.26
CA LEU A 18 -10.27 -6.16 -9.49
C LEU A 18 -9.91 -4.96 -8.59
N LEU A 19 -8.76 -4.97 -7.91
CA LEU A 19 -8.30 -3.83 -7.11
C LEU A 19 -8.04 -2.59 -7.97
N ILE A 20 -7.51 -2.75 -9.18
CA ILE A 20 -7.28 -1.64 -10.11
C ILE A 20 -8.61 -1.03 -10.56
N VAL A 21 -9.58 -1.87 -10.96
CA VAL A 21 -10.91 -1.39 -11.37
C VAL A 21 -11.61 -0.68 -10.22
N LEU A 22 -11.58 -1.28 -9.02
CA LEU A 22 -12.20 -0.70 -7.84
C LEU A 22 -11.54 0.63 -7.46
N SER A 23 -10.20 0.70 -7.53
CA SER A 23 -9.46 1.94 -7.31
C SER A 23 -9.84 3.00 -8.35
N CYS A 24 -9.95 2.66 -9.63
CA CYS A 24 -10.35 3.62 -10.67
C CYS A 24 -11.76 4.20 -10.47
N VAL A 25 -12.68 3.40 -9.91
CA VAL A 25 -14.06 3.81 -9.68
C VAL A 25 -14.22 4.61 -8.39
N LEU A 26 -13.56 4.17 -7.31
CA LEU A 26 -13.73 4.72 -5.97
C LEU A 26 -12.71 5.82 -5.62
N VAL A 27 -11.47 5.72 -6.10
CA VAL A 27 -10.43 6.69 -5.76
C VAL A 27 -10.60 7.94 -6.62
N ARG A 28 -10.80 9.07 -5.94
CA ARG A 28 -10.65 10.40 -6.54
C ARG A 28 -9.49 11.09 -5.83
N TYR A 29 -8.68 11.83 -6.57
CA TYR A 29 -7.71 12.70 -5.92
C TYR A 29 -8.44 13.91 -5.36
N ASP A 30 -8.10 14.27 -4.13
CA ASP A 30 -8.63 15.49 -3.53
C ASP A 30 -8.24 16.71 -4.36
N ARG A 31 -9.13 17.72 -4.42
CA ARG A 31 -8.87 18.97 -5.16
C ARG A 31 -7.70 19.76 -4.59
N SER A 32 -7.33 19.49 -3.33
CA SER A 32 -6.14 20.06 -2.66
C SER A 32 -4.80 19.58 -3.25
N ALA A 33 -4.82 18.48 -4.02
CA ALA A 33 -3.66 17.99 -4.78
C ALA A 33 -3.66 18.46 -6.25
N ALA A 34 -4.70 19.18 -6.69
CA ALA A 34 -4.73 19.77 -8.02
C ALA A 34 -3.79 20.98 -8.05
N ALA A 35 -2.94 21.05 -9.07
CA ALA A 35 -1.97 22.14 -9.30
C ALA A 35 -2.59 23.54 -9.46
N ASP A 36 -3.92 23.65 -9.45
CA ASP A 36 -4.69 24.90 -9.54
C ASP A 36 -5.00 25.52 -8.15
N ALA A 37 -4.54 24.91 -7.04
CA ALA A 37 -4.60 25.53 -5.73
C ALA A 37 -3.55 26.65 -5.65
N ASN A 38 -4.01 27.90 -5.78
CA ASN A 38 -3.22 29.12 -5.59
C ASN A 38 -2.33 28.97 -4.32
N PRO A 39 -0.99 28.98 -4.43
CA PRO A 39 -0.09 28.77 -3.30
C PRO A 39 0.02 30.09 -2.53
N SER A 40 -1.06 30.50 -1.87
CA SER A 40 -1.06 31.74 -1.09
C SER A 40 -0.61 31.54 0.37
N ASN A 41 -0.28 30.30 0.78
CA ASN A 41 0.12 29.98 2.16
C ASN A 41 1.41 29.15 2.17
N ASP A 42 2.56 29.80 2.39
CA ASP A 42 3.87 29.14 2.59
C ASP A 42 3.81 28.05 3.69
N ASP A 43 3.01 28.29 4.74
CA ASP A 43 2.85 27.34 5.86
C ASP A 43 2.26 25.99 5.42
N GLN A 44 1.33 25.98 4.46
CA GLN A 44 0.70 24.76 3.95
C GLN A 44 1.68 23.95 3.08
N ALA A 45 2.53 24.64 2.31
CA ALA A 45 3.57 23.99 1.52
C ALA A 45 4.62 23.32 2.41
N ILE A 46 5.01 23.98 3.51
CA ILE A 46 5.95 23.44 4.50
C ILE A 46 5.35 22.22 5.19
N GLU A 47 4.08 22.26 5.58
CA GLU A 47 3.38 21.13 6.20
C GLU A 47 3.32 19.93 5.25
N ASN A 48 2.90 20.15 4.00
CA ASN A 48 2.83 19.10 2.98
C ASN A 48 4.20 18.45 2.71
N MET A 49 5.28 19.25 2.67
CA MET A 49 6.64 18.74 2.53
C MET A 49 7.06 17.87 3.73
N LYS A 50 6.72 18.29 4.95
CA LYS A 50 7.04 17.53 6.17
C LYS A 50 6.31 16.20 6.20
N VAL A 51 5.01 16.21 5.87
CA VAL A 51 4.17 15.01 5.78
C VAL A 51 4.68 14.07 4.69
N TYR A 52 5.09 14.61 3.53
CA TYR A 52 5.69 13.82 2.46
C TYR A 52 7.00 13.16 2.88
N SER A 53 7.88 13.89 3.58
CA SER A 53 9.14 13.34 4.11
C SER A 53 8.88 12.18 5.07
N MET A 54 7.92 12.34 5.99
CA MET A 54 7.55 11.27 6.92
C MET A 54 6.97 10.05 6.21
N PHE A 55 6.09 10.28 5.22
CA PHE A 55 5.55 9.21 4.39
C PHE A 55 6.67 8.43 3.70
N GLN A 56 7.64 9.13 3.11
CA GLN A 56 8.75 8.49 2.43
C GLN A 56 9.59 7.61 3.37
N ASP A 57 9.87 8.08 4.59
CA ASP A 57 10.63 7.30 5.59
C ASP A 57 9.89 6.00 5.96
N VAL A 58 8.57 6.07 6.19
CA VAL A 58 7.75 4.89 6.49
C VAL A 58 7.68 3.97 5.27
N HIS A 59 7.46 4.51 4.08
CA HIS A 59 7.36 3.72 2.86
C HIS A 59 8.65 2.93 2.59
N VAL A 60 9.82 3.56 2.77
CA VAL A 60 11.12 2.88 2.66
C VAL A 60 11.28 1.79 3.72
N MET A 61 10.80 2.00 4.95
CA MET A 61 10.80 0.96 5.99
C MET A 61 9.97 -0.26 5.59
N ILE A 62 8.83 -0.09 4.92
CA ILE A 62 7.98 -1.20 4.45
C ILE A 62 8.66 -2.00 3.34
N PHE A 63 9.14 -1.30 2.31
CA PHE A 63 9.68 -1.94 1.12
C PHE A 63 11.10 -2.48 1.32
N ILE A 64 11.99 -1.67 1.87
CA ILE A 64 13.40 -2.02 2.08
C ILE A 64 13.62 -2.58 3.47
N GLY A 65 13.11 -1.94 4.52
CA GLY A 65 13.31 -2.38 5.91
C GLY A 65 12.84 -3.83 6.14
N PHE A 66 11.53 -4.08 6.00
CA PHE A 66 10.99 -5.43 6.13
C PHE A 66 11.45 -6.37 5.02
N GLY A 67 11.57 -5.87 3.79
CA GLY A 67 12.03 -6.66 2.64
C GLY A 67 13.37 -7.33 2.88
N PHE A 68 14.38 -6.58 3.34
CA PHE A 68 15.70 -7.13 3.63
C PHE A 68 15.77 -7.87 4.97
N LEU A 69 14.98 -7.48 5.98
CA LEU A 69 14.92 -8.21 7.25
C LEU A 69 14.49 -9.67 7.06
N MET A 70 13.55 -9.93 6.14
CA MET A 70 13.07 -11.28 5.81
C MET A 70 14.07 -12.11 4.99
N THR A 71 15.18 -11.52 4.52
CA THR A 71 16.22 -12.22 3.73
C THR A 71 17.26 -12.94 4.58
N PHE A 72 17.19 -12.84 5.91
CA PHE A 72 18.13 -13.53 6.81
C PHE A 72 18.17 -15.06 6.61
N LEU A 73 17.14 -15.66 5.97
CA LEU A 73 17.15 -17.07 5.59
C LEU A 73 18.00 -17.33 4.33
N ARG A 74 19.14 -17.99 4.55
CA ARG A 74 20.21 -18.35 3.59
C ARG A 74 19.77 -18.94 2.23
N ARG A 75 18.57 -19.49 2.09
CA ARG A 75 18.08 -20.13 0.85
C ARG A 75 16.86 -19.45 0.19
N TYR A 76 16.32 -18.39 0.79
CA TYR A 76 15.08 -17.74 0.32
C TYR A 76 15.20 -16.24 0.03
N GLY A 77 16.40 -15.63 0.17
CA GLY A 77 16.60 -14.19 0.03
C GLY A 77 15.91 -13.53 -1.19
N PHE A 78 16.15 -14.04 -2.40
CA PHE A 78 15.54 -13.48 -3.62
C PHE A 78 14.01 -13.63 -3.68
N SER A 79 13.47 -14.73 -3.15
CA SER A 79 12.03 -14.99 -3.17
C SER A 79 11.30 -14.21 -2.07
N SER A 80 11.93 -14.03 -0.90
CA SER A 80 11.37 -13.28 0.23
C SER A 80 11.15 -11.81 -0.12
N VAL A 81 12.12 -11.16 -0.79
CA VAL A 81 12.00 -9.76 -1.21
C VAL A 81 10.88 -9.60 -2.25
N GLY A 82 10.82 -10.49 -3.24
CA GLY A 82 9.77 -10.45 -4.27
C GLY A 82 8.37 -10.62 -3.69
N PHE A 83 8.20 -11.55 -2.73
CA PHE A 83 6.93 -11.73 -2.05
C PHE A 83 6.59 -10.56 -1.12
N ASN A 84 7.58 -9.96 -0.44
CA ASN A 84 7.40 -8.74 0.35
C ASN A 84 6.87 -7.59 -0.52
N PHE A 85 7.47 -7.36 -1.69
CA PHE A 85 7.01 -6.32 -2.62
C PHE A 85 5.60 -6.57 -3.15
N LEU A 86 5.30 -7.81 -3.54
CA LEU A 86 3.96 -8.17 -4.01
C LEU A 86 2.92 -7.98 -2.91
N LEU A 87 3.18 -8.50 -1.70
CA LEU A 87 2.26 -8.40 -0.58
C LEU A 87 2.06 -6.95 -0.12
N SER A 88 3.14 -6.18 0.01
CA SER A 88 3.06 -4.77 0.40
C SER A 88 2.21 -3.97 -0.58
N ALA A 89 2.44 -4.12 -1.89
CA ALA A 89 1.68 -3.41 -2.90
C ALA A 89 0.18 -3.75 -2.85
N VAL A 90 -0.16 -5.03 -2.71
CA VAL A 90 -1.56 -5.49 -2.60
C VAL A 90 -2.23 -4.96 -1.34
N VAL A 91 -1.54 -5.02 -0.19
CA VAL A 91 -2.10 -4.59 1.09
C VAL A 91 -2.27 -3.08 1.14
N ILE A 92 -1.32 -2.30 0.62
CA ILE A 92 -1.46 -0.83 0.54
C ILE A 92 -2.66 -0.46 -0.31
N GLN A 93 -2.82 -1.07 -1.49
CA GLN A 93 -3.98 -0.84 -2.35
C GLN A 93 -5.30 -1.21 -1.66
N TRP A 94 -5.32 -2.36 -0.97
CA TRP A 94 -6.48 -2.80 -0.20
C TRP A 94 -6.81 -1.87 0.97
N ALA A 95 -5.80 -1.38 1.68
CA ALA A 95 -5.98 -0.48 2.81
C ALA A 95 -6.52 0.89 2.38
N ILE A 96 -6.06 1.45 1.25
CA ILE A 96 -6.60 2.70 0.70
C ILE A 96 -8.09 2.54 0.36
N ILE A 97 -8.48 1.40 -0.23
CA ILE A 97 -9.89 1.10 -0.52
C ILE A 97 -10.70 1.00 0.78
N CYS A 98 -10.22 0.26 1.78
CA CYS A 98 -10.91 0.11 3.08
C CYS A 98 -11.09 1.44 3.79
N ASN A 99 -10.05 2.30 3.76
CA ASN A 99 -10.11 3.65 4.31
C ASN A 99 -11.15 4.49 3.56
N GLY A 100 -11.16 4.44 2.23
CA GLY A 100 -12.15 5.15 1.41
C GLY A 100 -13.59 4.68 1.62
N VAL A 101 -13.83 3.38 1.79
CA VAL A 101 -15.17 2.85 2.11
C VAL A 101 -15.64 3.34 3.48
N SER A 102 -14.73 3.45 4.45
CA SER A 102 -15.04 3.97 5.79
C SER A 102 -15.40 5.45 5.77
N GLU A 103 -14.72 6.25 4.94
CA GLU A 103 -15.05 7.67 4.73
C GLU A 103 -16.41 7.87 4.03
N LEU A 104 -16.75 7.00 3.06
CA LEU A 104 -18.04 7.01 2.38
C LEU A 104 -19.21 6.71 3.33
N GLY A 105 -18.98 5.84 4.33
CA GLY A 105 -19.96 5.54 5.38
C GLY A 105 -20.25 6.71 6.33
N ASN A 106 -19.34 7.67 6.43
CA ASN A 106 -19.47 8.85 7.31
C ASN A 106 -20.06 10.09 6.59
N GLY A 107 -20.56 9.94 5.35
CA GLY A 107 -21.29 10.99 4.64
C GLY A 107 -20.45 11.90 3.75
N GLN A 108 -19.16 11.62 3.55
CA GLN A 108 -18.35 12.29 2.51
C GLN A 108 -18.54 11.61 1.15
N SER A 109 -18.91 12.38 0.13
CA SER A 109 -19.26 11.87 -1.21
C SER A 109 -18.05 11.56 -2.11
N THR A 110 -16.83 11.81 -1.65
CA THR A 110 -15.61 11.62 -2.43
C THR A 110 -14.50 11.10 -1.52
N ILE A 111 -13.89 9.98 -1.90
CA ILE A 111 -12.70 9.44 -1.25
C ILE A 111 -11.53 10.31 -1.69
N SER A 112 -11.06 11.17 -0.80
CA SER A 112 -9.93 12.09 -1.03
C SER A 112 -8.64 11.41 -0.58
N VAL A 113 -7.85 10.89 -1.51
CA VAL A 113 -6.56 10.28 -1.17
C VAL A 113 -5.53 11.36 -0.82
N THR A 114 -5.32 11.56 0.48
CA THR A 114 -4.29 12.44 1.05
C THR A 114 -3.08 11.62 1.51
N LEU A 115 -1.90 12.26 1.62
CA LEU A 115 -0.67 11.65 2.17
C LEU A 115 -0.88 10.95 3.53
N GLN A 116 -1.81 11.46 4.36
CA GLN A 116 -2.15 10.83 5.63
C GLN A 116 -2.84 9.46 5.47
N SER A 117 -3.70 9.31 4.44
CA SER A 117 -4.35 8.03 4.13
C SER A 117 -3.32 7.01 3.62
N LEU A 118 -2.36 7.47 2.81
CA LEU A 118 -1.22 6.68 2.35
C LEU A 118 -0.33 6.21 3.53
N MET A 119 0.03 7.09 4.47
CA MET A 119 0.75 6.69 5.68
C MET A 119 -0.02 5.67 6.52
N SER A 120 -1.34 5.85 6.66
CA SER A 120 -2.20 4.91 7.40
C SER A 120 -2.25 3.53 6.71
N ALA A 121 -2.24 3.52 5.37
CA ALA A 121 -2.14 2.30 4.58
C ALA A 121 -0.78 1.60 4.78
N ASP A 122 0.33 2.34 4.83
CA ASP A 122 1.66 1.77 5.09
C ASP A 122 1.79 1.18 6.50
N ILE A 123 1.19 1.80 7.52
CA ILE A 123 1.13 1.24 8.88
C ILE A 123 0.33 -0.07 8.91
N THR A 124 -0.78 -0.13 8.15
CA THR A 124 -1.56 -1.36 7.99
C THR A 124 -0.74 -2.44 7.28
N ALA A 125 0.01 -2.07 6.25
CA ALA A 125 0.94 -2.97 5.57
C ALA A 125 2.02 -3.51 6.52
N ALA A 126 2.57 -2.67 7.40
CA ALA A 126 3.52 -3.10 8.43
C ALA A 126 2.96 -4.23 9.28
N ALA A 127 1.71 -4.12 9.75
CA ALA A 127 1.05 -5.15 10.56
C ALA A 127 0.90 -6.49 9.79
N CYS A 128 0.53 -6.43 8.51
CA CYS A 128 0.47 -7.61 7.64
C CYS A 128 1.85 -8.24 7.40
N LEU A 129 2.88 -7.42 7.21
CA LEU A 129 4.25 -7.89 7.01
C LEU A 129 4.84 -8.54 8.27
N ILE A 130 4.59 -7.99 9.45
CA ILE A 130 4.99 -8.60 10.73
C ILE A 130 4.31 -9.97 10.89
N SER A 131 3.02 -10.06 10.57
CA SER A 131 2.27 -11.32 10.62
C SER A 131 2.82 -12.35 9.62
N MET A 132 3.19 -11.90 8.41
CA MET A 132 3.86 -12.71 7.39
C MET A 132 5.25 -13.18 7.86
N GLY A 133 5.96 -12.34 8.62
CA GLY A 133 7.20 -12.66 9.35
C GLY A 133 7.17 -13.98 10.12
N VAL A 134 6.03 -14.28 10.77
CA VAL A 134 5.85 -15.49 11.60
C VAL A 134 5.70 -16.76 10.75
N VAL A 135 5.15 -16.65 9.55
CA VAL A 135 4.84 -17.79 8.66
C VAL A 135 5.87 -18.00 7.54
N LEU A 136 6.84 -17.09 7.43
CA LEU A 136 7.93 -17.15 6.45
C LEU A 136 8.72 -18.47 6.54
N GLY A 137 8.79 -19.17 5.40
CA GLY A 137 9.48 -20.46 5.27
C GLY A 137 8.63 -21.70 5.59
N LYS A 138 7.35 -21.54 5.92
CA LYS A 138 6.40 -22.64 6.17
C LYS A 138 5.19 -22.64 5.22
N THR A 139 4.91 -21.53 4.54
CA THR A 139 3.80 -21.38 3.59
C THR A 139 4.29 -21.47 2.14
N SER A 140 3.51 -22.16 1.31
CA SER A 140 3.80 -22.44 -0.12
C SER A 140 3.36 -21.31 -1.05
#